data_AF-A0A5N1IBH0-F1
#
_entry.id   AF-A0A5N1IBH0-F1
#
_cell.length_a   1.000
_cell.length_b   1.000
_cell.length_c   1.000
_cell.angle_alpha   90.00
_cell.angle_beta   90.00
_cell.angle_gamma   90.00
#
_symmetry.space_group_name_H-M   'P 1'
#
loop_
_entity.id
_entity.type
_entity.pdbx_description
1 polymer ?
#
loop_
_entity_poly.entity_id
_entity_poly.type
_entity_poly.pdbx_seq_one_letter_code
_entity_poly.pdbx_strand_id
1 'polypeptide(L)'
;MFSSLSCRLFLIGLDLKYKKGEIFMNLLLFCMYLLGPVIGCIGALYNYRAVIKAELSKEEFARENEALKRKQFLNDEKHQLVLNFLGATNAYLSTYITKDLQLALENCGKVLVVCTPKQAKAVNELIAKLHKMQGYNDSSQDRNELVQAVIAANNTFTNNYQS
;
A
#
# COMPACT_ATOMS: atom_id res chain seq x y z
N MET A 1 32.36 -4.88 -94.77
CA MET A 1 32.58 -5.97 -93.80
C MET A 1 32.66 -5.37 -92.38
N PHE A 2 31.54 -5.17 -91.68
CA PHE A 2 31.53 -4.55 -90.34
C PHE A 2 30.44 -5.11 -89.40
N SER A 3 30.02 -6.37 -89.54
CA SER A 3 28.87 -6.91 -88.78
C SER A 3 29.20 -7.87 -87.61
N SER A 4 30.44 -8.35 -87.46
CA SER A 4 30.75 -9.35 -86.41
C SER A 4 31.34 -8.76 -85.11
N LEU A 5 32.00 -7.60 -85.17
CA LEU A 5 32.69 -7.00 -84.01
C LEU A 5 31.72 -6.26 -83.08
N SER A 6 30.75 -5.55 -83.67
CA SER A 6 29.73 -4.76 -82.95
C SER A 6 28.79 -5.65 -82.14
N CYS A 7 28.44 -6.83 -82.66
CA CYS A 7 27.56 -7.79 -81.99
C CYS A 7 28.24 -8.46 -80.78
N ARG A 8 29.56 -8.74 -80.88
CA ARG A 8 30.34 -9.31 -79.75
C ARG A 8 30.54 -8.30 -78.63
N LEU A 9 30.78 -7.03 -78.93
CA LEU A 9 30.90 -5.97 -77.93
C LEU A 9 29.57 -5.71 -77.21
N PHE A 10 28.43 -5.80 -77.92
CA PHE A 10 27.10 -5.66 -77.32
C PHE A 10 26.76 -6.83 -76.38
N LEU A 11 27.10 -8.06 -76.77
CA LEU A 11 26.90 -9.25 -75.92
C LEU A 11 27.80 -9.23 -74.67
N ILE A 12 29.06 -8.80 -74.77
CA ILE A 12 29.95 -8.62 -73.61
C ILE A 12 29.44 -7.50 -72.69
N GLY A 13 28.92 -6.41 -73.25
CA GLY A 13 28.31 -5.32 -72.49
C GLY A 13 27.05 -5.74 -71.73
N LEU A 14 26.21 -6.58 -72.34
CA LEU A 14 25.03 -7.18 -71.70
C LEU A 14 25.42 -8.18 -70.60
N ASP A 15 26.41 -9.04 -70.85
CA ASP A 15 26.90 -10.04 -69.89
C ASP A 15 27.50 -9.38 -68.63
N LEU A 16 28.27 -8.30 -68.80
CA LEU A 16 28.80 -7.49 -67.69
C LEU A 16 27.72 -6.73 -66.91
N LYS A 17 26.64 -6.27 -67.57
CA LYS A 17 25.51 -5.60 -66.92
C LYS A 17 24.66 -6.59 -66.11
N TYR A 18 24.44 -7.78 -66.66
CA TYR A 18 23.67 -8.84 -66.01
C TYR A 18 24.40 -9.41 -64.79
N LYS A 19 25.71 -9.64 -64.91
CA LYS A 19 26.57 -10.13 -63.82
C LYS A 19 26.70 -9.13 -62.66
N LYS A 20 26.73 -7.82 -62.94
CA LYS A 20 26.64 -6.77 -61.90
C LYS A 20 25.26 -6.69 -61.25
N GLY A 21 24.20 -6.94 -62.01
CA GLY A 21 22.82 -7.02 -61.51
C GLY A 21 22.60 -8.17 -60.53
N GLU A 22 23.15 -9.35 -60.83
CA GLU A 22 23.14 -10.50 -59.91
C GLU A 22 23.91 -10.24 -58.62
N ILE A 23 25.08 -9.61 -58.69
CA ILE A 23 25.87 -9.25 -57.49
C ILE A 23 25.10 -8.24 -56.62
N PHE A 24 24.45 -7.25 -57.24
CA PHE A 24 23.66 -6.26 -56.52
C PHE A 24 22.41 -6.87 -55.88
N MET A 25 21.68 -7.75 -56.60
CA MET A 25 20.53 -8.48 -56.06
C MET A 25 20.93 -9.40 -54.90
N ASN A 26 22.06 -10.12 -55.01
CA ASN A 26 22.56 -10.98 -53.93
C ASN A 26 23.03 -10.19 -52.70
N LEU A 27 23.65 -9.02 -52.89
CA LEU A 27 24.03 -8.12 -51.79
C LEU A 27 22.79 -7.55 -51.08
N LEU A 28 21.74 -7.19 -51.84
CA LEU A 28 20.50 -6.67 -51.30
C LEU A 28 19.72 -7.76 -50.54
N LEU A 29 19.72 -8.99 -51.06
CA LEU A 29 19.19 -10.17 -50.37
C LEU A 29 19.93 -10.45 -49.05
N PHE A 30 21.26 -10.32 -49.06
CA PHE A 30 22.10 -10.49 -47.89
C PHE A 30 21.83 -9.43 -46.81
N CYS A 31 21.67 -8.16 -47.21
CA CYS A 31 21.26 -7.08 -46.31
C CYS A 31 19.85 -7.30 -45.73
N MET A 32 18.90 -7.80 -46.53
CA MET A 32 17.56 -8.16 -46.02
C MET A 32 17.60 -9.35 -45.05
N TYR A 33 18.45 -10.35 -45.32
CA TYR A 33 18.66 -11.50 -44.45
C TYR A 33 19.29 -11.12 -43.09
N LEU A 34 20.13 -10.08 -43.07
CA LEU A 34 20.75 -9.56 -41.84
C LEU A 34 19.80 -8.71 -41.00
N LEU A 35 18.81 -8.05 -41.60
CA LEU A 35 17.86 -7.19 -40.88
C LEU A 35 16.89 -7.98 -40.00
N GLY A 36 16.45 -9.16 -40.44
CA GLY A 36 15.53 -10.02 -39.68
C GLY A 36 16.05 -10.41 -38.28
N PRO A 37 17.28 -10.95 -38.17
CA PRO A 37 17.91 -11.28 -36.88
C PRO A 37 18.12 -10.05 -35.98
N VAL A 38 18.50 -8.90 -36.55
CA VAL A 38 18.74 -7.67 -35.79
C VAL A 38 17.45 -7.14 -35.16
N ILE A 39 16.35 -7.14 -35.91
CA ILE A 39 15.03 -6.72 -35.40
C ILE A 39 14.55 -7.70 -34.31
N GLY A 40 14.78 -9.01 -34.49
CA GLY A 40 14.47 -10.02 -33.48
C GLY A 40 15.25 -9.84 -32.17
N CYS A 41 16.55 -9.55 -32.26
CA CYS A 41 17.39 -9.29 -31.08
C CYS A 41 16.98 -8.01 -30.34
N ILE A 42 16.63 -6.94 -31.05
CA ILE A 42 16.14 -5.69 -30.45
C ILE A 42 14.79 -5.95 -29.76
N GLY A 43 13.85 -6.63 -30.41
CA GLY A 43 12.55 -6.98 -29.84
C GLY A 43 12.66 -7.81 -28.55
N ALA A 44 13.56 -8.82 -28.54
CA ALA A 44 13.82 -9.64 -27.35
C ALA A 44 14.40 -8.82 -26.19
N LEU A 45 15.33 -7.89 -26.47
CA LEU A 45 15.91 -6.99 -25.46
C LEU A 45 14.87 -6.04 -24.85
N TYR A 46 13.97 -5.50 -25.68
CA TYR A 46 12.87 -4.66 -25.19
C TYR A 46 11.88 -5.46 -24.33
N ASN A 47 11.51 -6.67 -24.77
CA ASN A 47 10.60 -7.53 -24.00
C ASN A 47 11.21 -7.92 -22.65
N TYR A 48 12.49 -8.29 -22.62
CA TYR A 48 13.19 -8.63 -21.38
C TYR A 48 13.24 -7.45 -20.40
N ARG A 49 13.55 -6.23 -20.89
CA ARG A 49 13.52 -5.02 -20.05
C ARG A 49 12.11 -4.67 -19.56
N ALA A 50 11.09 -4.89 -20.37
CA ALA A 50 9.69 -4.66 -19.99
C ALA A 50 9.23 -5.65 -18.91
N VAL A 51 9.61 -6.93 -19.03
CA VAL A 51 9.34 -7.97 -18.04
C VAL A 51 10.01 -7.64 -16.70
N ILE A 52 11.31 -7.30 -16.70
CA ILE A 52 12.01 -6.91 -15.47
C ILE A 52 11.36 -5.70 -14.79
N LYS A 53 10.97 -4.68 -15.57
CA LYS A 53 10.29 -3.49 -15.02
C LYS A 53 8.93 -3.84 -14.43
N ALA A 54 8.18 -4.73 -15.06
CA ALA A 54 6.88 -5.19 -14.55
C ALA A 54 7.03 -6.07 -13.30
N GLU A 55 8.11 -6.85 -13.18
CA GLU A 55 8.42 -7.63 -11.98
C GLU A 55 8.83 -6.73 -10.81
N LEU A 56 9.75 -5.79 -11.04
CA LEU A 56 10.14 -4.78 -10.03
C LEU A 56 8.94 -3.97 -9.53
N SER A 57 8.05 -3.55 -10.44
CA SER A 57 6.85 -2.79 -10.04
C SER A 57 5.89 -3.63 -9.20
N LYS A 58 5.82 -4.95 -9.43
CA LYS A 58 4.99 -5.86 -8.61
C LYS A 58 5.57 -6.05 -7.22
N GLU A 59 6.89 -6.18 -7.11
CA GLU A 59 7.57 -6.29 -5.82
C GLU A 59 7.47 -5.00 -4.99
N GLU A 60 7.63 -3.83 -5.62
CA GLU A 60 7.44 -2.54 -4.97
C GLU A 60 6.00 -2.36 -4.50
N PHE A 61 5.02 -2.69 -5.34
CA PHE A 61 3.60 -2.65 -4.96
C PHE A 61 3.28 -3.63 -3.83
N ALA A 62 3.84 -4.84 -3.84
CA ALA A 62 3.68 -5.81 -2.76
C ALA A 62 4.25 -5.28 -1.43
N ARG A 63 5.43 -4.65 -1.46
CA ARG A 63 6.08 -4.05 -0.30
C ARG A 63 5.28 -2.87 0.26
N GLU A 64 4.77 -1.99 -0.60
CA GLU A 64 3.90 -0.88 -0.19
C GLU A 64 2.58 -1.38 0.39
N ASN A 65 1.98 -2.41 -0.22
CA ASN A 65 0.74 -3.02 0.27
C ASN A 65 0.94 -3.71 1.63
N GLU A 66 2.07 -4.40 1.85
CA GLU A 66 2.41 -4.94 3.17
C GLU A 66 2.61 -3.85 4.22
N ALA A 67 3.27 -2.75 3.86
CA ALA A 67 3.43 -1.60 4.75
C ALA A 67 2.08 -0.95 5.10
N LEU A 68 1.17 -0.85 4.13
CA LEU A 68 -0.20 -0.38 4.33
C LEU A 68 -1.00 -1.32 5.24
N LYS A 69 -0.93 -2.64 5.02
CA LYS A 69 -1.58 -3.65 5.87
C LYS A 69 -1.09 -3.57 7.32
N ARG A 70 0.22 -3.40 7.55
CA ARG A 70 0.78 -3.22 8.90
C ARG A 70 0.28 -1.93 9.56
N LYS A 71 0.20 -0.83 8.81
CA LYS A 71 -0.36 0.43 9.31
C LYS A 71 -1.84 0.30 9.66
N GLN A 72 -2.63 -0.38 8.83
CA GLN A 72 -4.04 -0.66 9.09
C GLN A 72 -4.21 -1.52 10.33
N PHE A 73 -3.46 -2.62 10.44
CA PHE A 73 -3.48 -3.49 11.62
C PHE A 73 -3.22 -2.73 12.93
N LEU A 74 -2.19 -1.87 12.95
CA LEU A 74 -1.90 -1.02 14.12
C LEU A 74 -3.03 -0.03 14.42
N ASN A 75 -3.74 0.45 13.40
CA ASN A 75 -4.87 1.35 13.58
C ASN A 75 -6.10 0.59 14.14
N ASP A 76 -6.32 -0.63 13.67
CA ASP A 76 -7.40 -1.51 14.14
C ASP A 76 -7.18 -1.90 15.61
N GLU A 77 -5.94 -2.23 16.01
CA GLU A 77 -5.61 -2.48 17.41
C GLU A 77 -5.89 -1.27 18.31
N LYS A 78 -5.50 -0.06 17.86
CA LYS A 78 -5.81 1.18 18.58
C LYS A 78 -7.32 1.39 18.71
N HIS A 79 -8.06 1.18 17.63
CA HIS A 79 -9.52 1.31 17.62
C HIS A 79 -10.17 0.32 18.60
N GLN A 80 -9.71 -0.93 18.61
CA GLN A 80 -10.21 -1.95 19.52
C GLN A 80 -9.96 -1.60 20.98
N LEU A 81 -8.78 -1.05 21.32
CA LEU A 81 -8.47 -0.59 22.68
C LEU A 81 -9.43 0.53 23.12
N VAL A 82 -9.72 1.47 22.23
CA VAL A 82 -10.68 2.55 22.50
C VAL A 82 -12.10 2.00 22.67
N LEU A 83 -12.54 1.09 21.79
CA LEU A 83 -13.87 0.48 21.89
C LEU A 83 -14.04 -0.33 23.19
N ASN A 84 -13.04 -1.13 23.56
CA ASN A 84 -13.06 -1.90 24.80
C ASN A 84 -13.13 -0.99 26.03
N PHE A 85 -12.38 0.12 26.02
CA PHE A 85 -12.45 1.15 27.05
C PHE A 85 -13.87 1.74 27.16
N LEU A 86 -14.41 2.28 26.07
CA LEU A 86 -15.74 2.89 26.05
C LEU A 86 -16.84 1.91 26.47
N GLY A 87 -16.75 0.67 25.98
CA GLY A 87 -17.67 -0.41 26.32
C GLY A 87 -17.63 -0.77 27.79
N ALA A 88 -16.45 -0.96 28.37
CA ALA A 88 -16.29 -1.34 29.77
C ALA A 88 -16.74 -0.23 30.74
N THR A 89 -16.43 1.03 30.45
CA THR A 89 -16.87 2.16 31.29
C THR A 89 -18.38 2.37 31.24
N ASN A 90 -18.99 2.21 30.06
CA ASN A 90 -20.44 2.31 29.91
C ASN A 90 -21.17 1.11 30.53
N ALA A 91 -20.60 -0.10 30.42
CA ALA A 91 -21.14 -1.29 31.07
C ALA A 91 -21.17 -1.12 32.60
N TYR A 92 -20.08 -0.62 33.19
CA TYR A 92 -20.06 -0.33 34.62
C TYR A 92 -21.10 0.73 35.03
N LEU A 93 -21.28 1.81 34.25
CA LEU A 93 -22.33 2.80 34.52
C LEU A 93 -23.74 2.21 34.49
N SER A 94 -23.96 1.13 33.73
CA SER A 94 -25.27 0.47 33.64
C SER A 94 -25.53 -0.50 34.80
N THR A 95 -24.47 -1.11 35.36
CA THR A 95 -24.62 -2.22 36.32
C THR A 95 -24.23 -1.83 37.74
N TYR A 96 -23.27 -0.92 37.91
CA TYR A 96 -22.61 -0.59 39.18
C TYR A 96 -22.04 -1.82 39.92
N ILE A 97 -21.74 -2.92 39.20
CA ILE A 97 -21.20 -4.16 39.78
C ILE A 97 -19.67 -4.08 39.87
N THR A 98 -19.10 -4.58 40.97
CA THR A 98 -17.64 -4.57 41.25
C THR A 98 -16.80 -5.23 40.16
N LYS A 99 -17.31 -6.30 39.54
CA LYS A 99 -16.62 -6.97 38.42
C LYS A 99 -16.44 -6.04 37.23
N ASP A 100 -17.49 -5.30 36.87
CA ASP A 100 -17.47 -4.37 35.74
C ASP A 100 -16.61 -3.14 36.07
N LEU A 101 -16.53 -2.75 37.35
CA LEU A 101 -15.60 -1.71 37.82
C LEU A 101 -14.13 -2.10 37.60
N GLN A 102 -13.76 -3.32 37.95
CA GLN A 102 -12.39 -3.82 37.73
C GLN A 102 -12.07 -3.87 36.22
N LEU A 103 -13.01 -4.35 35.42
CA LEU A 103 -12.87 -4.39 33.96
C LEU A 103 -12.74 -2.97 33.37
N ALA A 104 -13.52 -2.00 33.86
CA ALA A 104 -13.42 -0.60 33.44
C ALA A 104 -12.04 -0.01 33.77
N LEU A 105 -11.54 -0.21 35.00
CA LEU A 105 -10.21 0.26 35.41
C LEU A 105 -9.09 -0.37 34.57
N GLU A 106 -9.15 -1.67 34.31
CA GLU A 106 -8.17 -2.36 33.48
C GLU A 106 -8.13 -1.79 32.06
N ASN A 107 -9.29 -1.58 31.43
CA ASN A 107 -9.36 -1.03 30.09
C ASN A 107 -8.96 0.45 30.04
N CYS A 108 -9.24 1.23 31.10
CA CYS A 108 -8.71 2.59 31.24
C CYS A 108 -7.16 2.59 31.23
N GLY A 109 -6.53 1.67 31.96
CA GLY A 109 -5.08 1.54 31.97
C GLY A 109 -4.51 1.17 30.58
N LYS A 110 -5.16 0.25 29.88
CA LYS A 110 -4.73 -0.20 28.54
C LYS A 110 -4.86 0.89 27.47
N VAL A 111 -5.94 1.68 27.49
CA VAL A 111 -6.16 2.72 26.47
C VAL A 111 -5.18 3.89 26.59
N LEU A 112 -4.61 4.15 27.77
CA LEU A 112 -3.64 5.24 27.97
C LEU A 112 -2.43 5.17 27.02
N VAL A 113 -2.01 3.97 26.64
CA VAL A 113 -0.86 3.74 25.74
C VAL A 113 -1.08 4.35 24.35
N VAL A 114 -2.34 4.46 23.93
CA VAL A 114 -2.72 4.96 22.59
C VAL A 114 -3.37 6.34 22.62
N CYS A 115 -3.52 6.93 23.80
CA CYS A 115 -4.14 8.23 23.99
C CYS A 115 -3.22 9.39 23.60
N THR A 116 -3.82 10.43 23.01
CA THR A 116 -3.20 11.76 22.98
C THR A 116 -3.11 12.35 24.39
N PRO A 117 -2.26 13.37 24.66
CA PRO A 117 -2.16 13.99 25.99
C PRO A 117 -3.51 14.51 26.53
N LYS A 118 -4.37 15.03 25.65
CA LYS A 118 -5.71 15.50 26.01
C LYS A 118 -6.63 14.35 26.43
N GLN A 119 -6.61 13.23 25.70
CA GLN A 119 -7.38 12.03 26.03
C GLN A 119 -6.86 11.37 27.31
N ALA A 120 -5.53 11.29 27.46
CA ALA A 120 -4.90 10.72 28.65
C ALA A 120 -5.31 11.48 29.93
N LYS A 121 -5.42 12.82 29.86
CA LYS A 121 -5.94 13.62 30.97
C LYS A 121 -7.37 13.21 31.36
N ALA A 122 -8.27 13.09 30.37
CA ALA A 122 -9.66 12.69 30.62
C ALA A 122 -9.76 11.25 31.17
N VAL A 123 -8.96 10.33 30.63
CA VAL A 123 -8.90 8.93 31.12
C VAL A 123 -8.34 8.87 32.54
N ASN A 124 -7.31 9.64 32.88
CA ASN A 124 -6.75 9.70 34.24
C ASN A 124 -7.75 10.29 35.25
N GLU A 125 -8.50 11.33 34.85
CA GLU A 125 -9.60 11.87 35.67
C GLU A 125 -10.68 10.81 35.90
N LEU A 126 -11.04 10.03 34.87
CA LEU A 126 -11.99 8.94 35.00
C LEU A 126 -11.49 7.81 35.91
N ILE A 127 -10.22 7.39 35.78
CA ILE A 127 -9.58 6.41 36.66
C ILE A 127 -9.69 6.84 38.13
N ALA A 128 -9.40 8.11 38.43
CA ALA A 128 -9.49 8.63 39.78
C ALA A 128 -10.92 8.55 40.34
N LYS A 129 -11.94 8.83 39.52
CA LYS A 129 -13.35 8.69 39.92
C LYS A 129 -13.76 7.23 40.09
N LEU A 130 -13.36 6.34 39.18
CA LEU A 130 -13.62 4.90 39.30
C LEU A 130 -12.99 4.30 40.57
N HIS A 131 -11.78 4.72 40.94
CA HIS A 131 -11.17 4.28 42.21
C HIS A 131 -11.94 4.74 43.44
N LYS A 132 -12.55 5.93 43.43
CA LYS A 132 -13.41 6.37 44.53
C LYS A 132 -14.64 5.46 44.71
N MET A 133 -15.16 4.90 43.62
CA MET A 133 -16.27 3.94 43.64
C MET A 133 -15.89 2.57 44.21
N GLN A 134 -14.59 2.27 44.37
CA GLN A 134 -14.15 1.09 45.11
C GLN A 134 -14.36 1.25 46.63
N GLY A 135 -14.57 2.48 47.11
CA GLY A 135 -14.90 2.77 48.50
C GLY A 135 -16.39 2.55 48.80
N TYR A 136 -16.70 2.12 50.03
CA TYR A 136 -18.06 1.82 50.51
C TYR A 136 -19.05 3.01 50.58
N ASN A 137 -18.65 4.21 50.16
CA ASN A 137 -19.44 5.44 50.27
C ASN A 137 -19.81 5.95 48.87
N ASP A 138 -20.73 5.26 48.23
CA ASP A 138 -21.27 5.61 46.92
C ASP A 138 -22.42 6.60 47.10
N SER A 139 -22.10 7.90 47.12
CA SER A 139 -23.12 8.95 47.19
C SER A 139 -23.72 9.22 45.80
N SER A 140 -24.98 9.69 45.75
CA SER A 140 -25.59 10.10 44.48
C SER A 140 -24.79 11.20 43.75
N GLN A 141 -24.02 11.99 44.50
CA GLN A 141 -23.10 12.98 43.95
C GLN A 141 -21.90 12.33 43.25
N ASP A 142 -21.26 11.33 43.88
CA ASP A 142 -20.12 10.61 43.29
C ASP A 142 -20.51 9.89 42.00
N ARG A 143 -21.71 9.29 41.93
CA ARG A 143 -22.25 8.70 40.70
C ARG A 143 -22.43 9.73 39.59
N ASN A 144 -22.98 10.90 39.92
CA ASN A 144 -23.16 11.97 38.93
C ASN A 144 -21.81 12.49 38.43
N GLU A 145 -20.82 12.66 39.32
CA GLU A 145 -19.47 13.05 38.94
C GLU A 145 -18.80 12.00 38.04
N LEU A 146 -19.02 10.71 38.31
CA LEU A 146 -18.54 9.61 37.47
C LEU A 146 -19.20 9.64 36.09
N VAL A 147 -20.52 9.77 36.01
CA VAL A 147 -21.27 9.86 34.74
C VAL A 147 -20.74 11.01 33.88
N GLN A 148 -20.52 12.18 34.49
CA GLN A 148 -19.94 13.33 33.78
C GLN A 148 -18.52 13.05 33.28
N ALA A 149 -17.68 12.39 34.09
CA ALA A 149 -16.33 12.00 33.69
C ALA A 149 -16.33 11.01 32.50
N VAL A 150 -17.24 10.03 32.50
CA VAL A 150 -17.40 9.09 31.37
C VAL A 150 -17.87 9.82 30.11
N ILE A 151 -18.88 10.70 30.21
CA ILE A 151 -19.35 11.49 29.06
C ILE A 151 -18.22 12.37 28.51
N ALA A 152 -17.46 13.04 29.38
CA ALA A 152 -16.33 13.86 28.98
C ALA A 152 -15.24 13.04 28.27
N ALA A 153 -14.87 11.88 28.84
CA ALA A 153 -13.92 10.97 28.22
C ALA A 153 -14.43 10.51 26.84
N ASN A 154 -15.67 10.02 26.74
CA ASN A 154 -16.28 9.59 25.49
C ASN A 154 -16.23 10.70 24.43
N ASN A 155 -16.60 11.93 24.78
CA ASN A 155 -16.55 13.09 23.87
C ASN A 155 -15.13 13.40 23.37
N THR A 156 -14.09 13.19 24.18
CA THR A 156 -12.69 13.38 23.73
C THR A 156 -12.22 12.31 22.74
N PHE A 157 -12.85 11.14 22.70
CA PHE A 157 -12.60 10.13 21.67
C PHE A 157 -13.45 10.39 20.43
N THR A 158 -14.74 10.70 20.57
CA THR A 158 -15.65 10.92 19.43
C THR A 158 -15.32 12.17 18.61
N ASN A 159 -14.92 13.27 19.25
CA ASN A 159 -14.61 14.53 18.54
C ASN A 159 -13.32 14.48 17.71
N ASN A 160 -12.45 13.49 17.93
CA ASN A 160 -11.22 13.29 17.13
C ASN A 160 -11.43 12.37 15.93
N TYR A 161 -12.60 11.71 15.79
CA TYR A 161 -12.94 10.95 14.58
C TYR A 161 -13.61 11.81 13.48
N GLN A 162 -13.94 13.08 13.79
CA GLN A 162 -14.58 14.02 12.87
C GLN A 162 -13.63 15.09 12.29
N SER A 163 -12.32 14.98 12.56
CA SER A 163 -11.27 15.86 12.01
C SER A 163 -10.35 15.10 11.08
#